data_AF-A0A2V9YS82-F1
#
_entry.id   AF-A0A2V9YS82-F1
#
_cell.length_a   1.000
_cell.length_b   1.000
_cell.length_c   1.000
_cell.angle_alpha   90.00
_cell.angle_beta   90.00
_cell.angle_gamma   90.00
#
_symmetry.space_group_name_H-M   'P 1'
#
loop_
_entity.id
_entity.type
_entity.pdbx_description
1 polymer ?
#
loop_
_entity_poly.entity_id
_entity_poly.type
_entity_poly.pdbx_seq_one_letter_code
_entity_poly.pdbx_strand_id
1 'polypeptide(L)' 'MEIVMVVPGKLLAIAGGLGPLQSIAATGSMKIMLSMASGDTKLEVTYSLSGDLHTDMFSAAEFV' A
#
# COMPACT_ATOMS: atom_id res chain seq x y z
N MET A 1 12.66 -0.66 2.80
CA MET A 1 11.44 0.17 2.79
C MET A 1 11.85 1.62 2.73
N GLU A 2 11.17 2.41 1.93
CA GLU A 2 11.48 3.82 1.72
C GLU A 2 10.21 4.64 1.49
N ILE A 3 10.15 5.84 2.06
CA ILE A 3 9.13 6.82 1.72
C ILE A 3 9.58 7.52 0.44
N VAL A 4 8.84 7.33 -0.65
CA VAL A 4 9.19 7.86 -1.97
C VAL A 4 8.46 9.17 -2.27
N MET A 5 7.34 9.45 -1.61
CA MET A 5 6.60 10.71 -1.77
C MET A 5 5.74 11.02 -0.55
N VAL A 6 5.75 12.30 -0.14
CA VAL A 6 4.83 12.85 0.86
C VAL A 6 4.21 14.12 0.31
N VAL A 7 2.89 14.16 0.26
CA VAL A 7 2.10 15.37 0.00
C VAL A 7 1.15 15.54 1.20
N PRO A 8 1.44 16.48 2.12
CA PRO A 8 0.64 16.68 3.32
C PRO A 8 -0.85 16.87 3.00
N GLY A 9 -1.70 16.12 3.71
CA GLY A 9 -3.15 16.14 3.55
C GLY A 9 -3.68 15.48 2.28
N LYS A 10 -2.83 14.84 1.45
CA LYS A 10 -3.25 14.24 0.17
C LYS A 10 -2.70 12.84 -0.08
N LEU A 11 -1.40 12.62 0.11
CA LEU A 11 -0.75 11.39 -0.33
C LEU A 11 0.48 11.05 0.53
N LEU A 12 0.59 9.77 0.87
CA LEU A 12 1.83 9.14 1.30
C LEU A 12 2.10 7.94 0.40
N ALA A 13 3.28 7.87 -0.21
CA ALA A 13 3.70 6.73 -1.02
C ALA A 13 4.98 6.10 -0.46
N ILE A 14 4.96 4.78 -0.35
CA ILE A 14 6.02 3.96 0.24
C ILE A 14 6.37 2.86 -0.75
N ALA A 15 7.66 2.54 -0.90
CA ALA A 15 8.14 1.45 -1.74
C ALA A 15 9.00 0.44 -0.96
N GLY A 16 8.98 -0.81 -1.41
CA GLY A 16 9.85 -1.90 -0.93
C GLY A 16 9.07 -3.18 -0.58
N GLY A 17 9.77 -4.14 0.02
CA GLY A 17 9.16 -5.34 0.62
C GLY A 17 8.31 -4.93 1.82
N LEU A 18 7.01 -4.76 1.60
CA LEU A 18 6.04 -4.30 2.59
C LEU A 18 5.30 -5.52 3.16
N GLY A 19 5.21 -5.60 4.50
CA GLY A 19 4.44 -6.64 5.21
C GLY A 19 4.99 -8.08 5.09
N PRO A 20 4.12 -9.10 5.03
CA PRO A 20 4.50 -10.53 5.08
C PRO A 20 5.30 -11.01 3.84
N LEU A 21 5.49 -10.13 2.87
CA LEU A 21 6.20 -10.42 1.62
C LEU A 21 7.70 -10.13 1.70
N GLN A 22 8.20 -9.63 2.84
CA GLN A 22 9.63 -9.45 3.07
C GLN A 22 10.42 -10.77 3.00
N SER A 23 9.76 -11.92 3.18
CA SER A 23 10.37 -13.25 3.13
C SER A 23 10.37 -13.88 1.72
N ILE A 24 9.71 -13.25 0.73
CA ILE A 24 9.66 -13.74 -0.66
C ILE A 24 10.31 -12.72 -1.60
N ALA A 25 10.66 -13.16 -2.82
CA ALA A 25 11.23 -12.31 -3.86
C ALA A 25 10.14 -11.42 -4.51
N ALA A 26 9.41 -10.68 -3.70
CA ALA A 26 8.41 -9.71 -4.11
C ALA A 26 8.75 -8.32 -3.55
N THR A 27 8.51 -7.32 -4.38
CA THR A 27 8.58 -5.91 -4.01
C THR A 27 7.23 -5.27 -4.25
N GLY A 28 6.95 -4.17 -3.57
CA GLY A 28 5.69 -3.48 -3.71
C GLY A 28 5.79 -1.99 -3.56
N SER A 29 4.66 -1.35 -3.81
CA SER A 29 4.41 0.03 -3.42
C SER A 29 3.07 0.11 -2.71
N MET A 30 3.01 0.98 -1.70
CA MET A 30 1.79 1.34 -1.00
C MET A 30 1.54 2.82 -1.21
N LYS A 31 0.32 3.17 -1.61
CA LYS A 31 -0.16 4.55 -1.71
C LYS A 31 -1.33 4.71 -0.75
N ILE A 32 -1.23 5.72 0.10
CA ILE A 32 -2.27 6.13 1.02
C ILE A 32 -2.74 7.51 0.55
N MET A 33 -3.93 7.55 -0.04
CA MET A 33 -4.55 8.77 -0.54
C MET A 33 -5.64 9.26 0.41
N LEU A 34 -5.60 10.56 0.67
CA LEU A 34 -6.58 11.29 1.46
C LEU A 34 -7.36 12.19 0.50
N SER A 35 -8.68 12.09 0.53
CA SER A 35 -9.57 12.95 -0.25
C SER A 35 -10.77 13.38 0.59
N MET A 36 -11.34 14.55 0.30
CA MET A 36 -12.57 14.96 0.97
C MET A 36 -13.73 14.11 0.46
N ALA A 37 -14.48 13.52 1.39
CA ALA A 37 -15.84 13.04 1.21
C ALA A 37 -16.80 14.02 1.90
N SER A 38 -18.09 13.97 1.60
CA SER A 38 -19.08 14.89 2.17
C SER A 38 -19.06 14.90 3.70
N GLY A 39 -18.37 15.86 4.31
CA GLY A 39 -18.21 15.99 5.76
C GLY A 39 -17.07 15.16 6.37
N ASP A 40 -16.42 14.29 5.61
CA ASP A 40 -15.46 13.30 6.10
C ASP A 40 -14.19 13.25 5.24
N THR A 41 -13.19 12.50 5.70
CA THR A 41 -11.99 12.18 4.89
C THR A 41 -12.09 10.75 4.38
N LYS A 42 -12.13 10.57 3.06
CA LYS A 42 -11.97 9.25 2.44
C LYS A 42 -10.48 8.91 2.42
N LEU A 43 -10.15 7.79 3.07
CA LEU A 43 -8.85 7.14 2.99
C LEU A 43 -8.90 6.03 1.93
N GLU A 44 -8.00 6.08 0.96
CA GLU A 44 -7.84 5.03 -0.05
C GLU A 44 -6.43 4.45 0.04
N VAL A 45 -6.33 3.17 0.36
CA VAL A 45 -5.05 2.45 0.46
C VAL A 45 -4.92 1.54 -0.74
N THR A 46 -4.00 1.86 -1.63
CA THR A 46 -3.65 1.02 -2.77
C THR A 46 -2.35 0.29 -2.48
N TYR A 47 -2.38 -1.03 -2.61
CA TYR A 47 -1.21 -1.87 -2.47
C TYR A 47 -0.92 -2.60 -3.78
N SER A 48 0.24 -2.35 -4.37
CA SER A 48 0.66 -2.95 -5.64
C SER A 48 1.91 -3.78 -5.42
N LEU A 49 1.90 -5.00 -5.92
CA LEU A 49 2.94 -6.00 -5.73
C LEU A 49 3.47 -6.49 -7.08
N SER A 50 4.77 -6.75 -7.15
CA SER A 50 5.43 -7.43 -8.26
C SER A 50 6.51 -8.37 -7.75
N GLY A 51 6.72 -9.49 -8.45
CA GLY A 51 7.68 -10.52 -8.08
C GLY A 51 7.10 -11.92 -8.22
N ASP A 52 7.80 -12.90 -7.65
CA ASP A 52 7.33 -14.29 -7.64
C ASP A 52 6.21 -14.46 -6.63
N LEU A 53 4.98 -14.31 -7.11
CA LEU A 53 3.75 -14.39 -6.34
C LEU A 53 3.13 -15.77 -6.55
N HIS A 54 3.46 -16.74 -5.69
CA HIS A 54 2.68 -17.98 -5.64
C HIS A 54 1.23 -17.65 -5.27
N THR A 55 0.29 -18.22 -6.02
CA THR A 55 -1.07 -17.71 -6.29
C THR A 55 -2.03 -17.68 -5.09
N ASP A 56 -1.58 -18.08 -3.92
CA ASP A 56 -2.43 -18.34 -2.75
C ASP A 56 -2.43 -17.15 -1.77
N MET A 57 -1.62 -16.11 -2.02
CA MET A 57 -1.46 -14.93 -1.15
C MET A 57 -2.44 -13.78 -1.43
N PHE A 58 -3.36 -13.91 -2.41
CA PHE A 58 -4.28 -12.83 -2.80
C PHE A 58 -5.51 -12.65 -1.88
N SER A 59 -5.64 -13.43 -0.80
CA SER A 59 -6.78 -13.31 0.10
C SER A 59 -6.47 -12.40 1.30
N ALA A 60 -7.11 -11.23 1.31
CA ALA A 60 -7.40 -10.38 2.47
C ALA A 60 -6.20 -9.72 3.18
N ALA A 61 -5.78 -8.56 2.68
CA ALA A 61 -5.38 -7.48 3.57
C ALA A 61 -6.64 -6.71 4.00
N GLU A 62 -7.45 -7.31 4.86
CA GLU A 62 -8.44 -6.56 5.63
C GLU A 62 -7.68 -5.78 6.69
N PHE A 63 -7.60 -4.46 6.52
CA PHE A 63 -7.16 -3.58 7.58
C PHE A 63 -8.32 -3.45 8.58
N VAL A 64 -8.27 -4.27 9.64
CA VAL A 64 -9.10 -4.16 10.85
C VAL A 64 -8.61 -2.99 11.71
#